data_AF-A0A7X2SZR9-F1
#
_entry.id   AF-A0A7X2SZR9-F1
#
_cell.length_a   1.000
_cell.length_b   1.000
_cell.length_c   1.000
_cell.angle_alpha   90.00
_cell.angle_beta   90.00
_cell.angle_gamma   90.00
#
_symmetry.space_group_name_H-M   'P 1'
#
loop_
_entity.id
_entity.type
_entity.pdbx_description
1 polymer ?
#
loop_
_entity_poly.entity_id
_entity_poly.type
_entity_poly.pdbx_seq_one_letter_code
_entity_poly.pdbx_strand_id
1 'polypeptide(L)'
;MGIMEDLNKTQIVLLCLLVSFVTSIGTGIISFSLLSEVPQAVTQTINRVVERTIEKVVPARVSDKTITKETTVVVKEEDLIIDAIGKISQSIVQIKAGSEETFYGLGLIVSKEGLIVADKKLFNSNVLYKATLADGSIFSLSSTPPKNSSSVVFFNLVKTKQDTTVFTFAVFGDSDKLQLGQSVIAIAGVNSPSVATGRISMLEKNADKTTLSLIKTDVVIKDTASGGPILNLSGEVVGLNTANITDIQSGNFTPINLIKTEMK
;
A
#
# COMPACT_ATOMS: atom_id res chain seq x y z
N MET A 1 -39.64 39.66 38.68
CA MET A 1 -38.45 39.25 39.46
C MET A 1 -38.96 38.65 40.77
N GLY A 2 -39.33 37.36 40.78
CA GLY A 2 -39.98 36.76 41.97
C GLY A 2 -40.46 35.32 41.83
N ILE A 3 -39.82 34.46 41.02
CA ILE A 3 -40.15 33.02 40.93
C ILE A 3 -38.92 32.13 41.25
N MET A 4 -37.72 32.71 41.35
CA MET A 4 -36.49 31.97 41.63
C MET A 4 -36.15 31.85 43.13
N GLU A 5 -36.83 32.59 44.01
CA GLU A 5 -36.45 32.70 45.44
C GLU A 5 -36.92 31.53 46.32
N ASP A 6 -37.88 30.71 45.87
CA ASP A 6 -38.46 29.61 46.67
C ASP A 6 -38.06 28.20 46.19
N LEU A 7 -37.02 28.07 45.36
CA LEU A 7 -36.59 26.76 44.85
C LEU A 7 -35.62 26.06 45.80
N ASN A 8 -35.93 24.81 46.17
CA ASN A 8 -35.01 23.98 46.95
C ASN A 8 -33.75 23.64 46.11
N LYS A 9 -32.61 23.39 46.76
CA LYS A 9 -31.33 23.02 46.11
C LYS A 9 -31.50 21.93 45.06
N THR A 10 -32.32 20.91 45.33
CA THR A 10 -32.61 19.83 44.37
C THR A 10 -33.34 20.32 43.12
N GLN A 11 -34.29 21.27 43.27
CA GLN A 11 -35.02 21.86 42.15
C GLN A 11 -34.13 22.77 41.30
N ILE A 12 -33.19 23.50 41.93
CA ILE A 12 -32.20 24.30 41.22
C ILE A 12 -31.28 23.39 40.37
N VAL A 13 -30.83 22.27 40.93
CA VAL A 13 -30.00 21.30 40.19
C VAL A 13 -30.79 20.69 39.03
N LEU A 14 -32.05 20.30 39.25
CA LEU A 14 -32.89 19.72 38.21
C LEU A 14 -33.20 20.73 37.09
N LEU A 15 -33.45 21.99 37.43
CA LEU A 15 -33.66 23.07 36.49
C LEU A 15 -32.39 23.33 35.65
N CYS A 16 -31.22 23.31 36.28
CA CYS A 16 -29.95 23.48 35.58
C CYS A 16 -29.68 22.33 34.59
N LEU A 17 -29.97 21.09 34.99
CA LEU A 17 -29.90 19.92 34.11
C LEU A 17 -30.90 20.02 32.94
N LEU A 18 -32.13 20.45 33.21
CA LEU A 18 -33.14 20.63 32.17
C LEU A 18 -32.72 21.70 31.15
N VAL A 19 -32.25 22.85 31.63
CA VAL A 19 -31.81 23.95 30.75
C VAL A 19 -30.63 23.51 29.89
N SER A 20 -29.62 22.85 30.47
CA SER A 20 -28.45 22.33 29.72
C SER A 20 -28.83 21.26 28.69
N PHE A 21 -29.81 20.42 28.99
CA PHE A 21 -30.32 19.43 28.03
C PHE A 21 -31.03 20.08 26.85
N VAL A 22 -31.90 21.06 27.11
CA VAL A 22 -32.64 21.77 26.05
C VAL A 22 -31.71 22.60 25.17
N THR A 23 -30.71 23.28 25.75
CA THR A 23 -29.73 24.06 24.98
C THR A 23 -28.84 23.18 24.11
N SER A 24 -28.45 21.99 24.58
CA SER A 24 -27.69 21.01 23.80
C SER A 24 -28.47 20.54 22.56
N ILE A 25 -29.75 20.18 22.72
CA ILE A 25 -30.60 19.77 21.60
C ILE A 25 -30.78 20.91 20.60
N GLY A 26 -31.06 22.13 21.08
CA GLY A 26 -31.22 23.29 20.20
C GLY A 26 -29.96 23.58 19.37
N THR A 27 -28.78 23.51 20.00
CA THR A 27 -27.49 23.73 19.32
C THR A 27 -27.21 22.64 18.28
N GLY A 28 -27.56 21.39 18.59
CA GLY A 28 -27.41 20.26 17.66
C GLY A 28 -28.29 20.39 16.41
N ILE A 29 -29.56 20.75 16.58
CA ILE A 29 -30.50 20.96 15.47
C ILE A 29 -30.04 22.10 14.56
N ILE A 30 -29.63 23.24 15.14
CA ILE A 30 -29.14 24.39 14.36
C ILE A 30 -27.86 24.04 13.61
N SER A 31 -26.90 23.37 14.26
CA SER A 31 -25.65 22.96 13.62
C SER A 31 -25.88 21.99 12.47
N PHE A 32 -26.83 21.05 12.63
CA PHE A 32 -27.22 20.12 11.57
C PHE A 32 -27.95 20.81 10.41
N SER A 33 -28.83 21.77 10.72
CA SER A 33 -29.52 22.58 9.70
C SER A 33 -28.54 23.41 8.87
N LEU A 34 -27.55 24.03 9.51
CA LEU A 34 -26.50 24.78 8.83
C LEU A 34 -25.58 23.88 7.99
N LEU A 35 -25.32 22.64 8.44
CA LEU A 35 -24.54 21.68 7.67
C LEU A 35 -25.32 21.13 6.45
N SER A 36 -26.65 21.06 6.54
CA SER A 36 -27.50 20.61 5.44
C SER A 36 -27.84 21.70 4.41
N GLU A 37 -27.62 22.98 4.75
CA GLU A 37 -27.68 24.11 3.81
C GLU A 37 -26.37 24.36 3.04
N VAL A 38 -25.34 23.52 3.23
CA VAL A 38 -24.11 23.62 2.43
C VAL A 38 -24.44 23.32 0.96
N PRO A 39 -24.28 24.28 0.02
CA PRO A 39 -24.58 24.06 -1.38
C PRO A 39 -23.68 22.97 -1.95
N GLN A 40 -24.28 21.97 -2.60
CA GLN A 40 -23.53 21.04 -3.44
C GLN A 40 -22.89 21.83 -4.60
N ALA A 41 -21.56 21.93 -4.57
CA ALA A 41 -20.65 22.17 -5.69
C ALA A 41 -21.04 23.28 -6.70
N VAL A 42 -20.31 24.40 -6.64
CA VAL A 42 -19.87 25.09 -7.87
C VAL A 42 -18.36 24.89 -7.97
N THR A 43 -17.97 23.67 -8.35
CA THR A 43 -16.69 23.48 -9.04
C THR A 43 -16.99 23.53 -10.53
N GLN A 44 -17.34 24.71 -11.04
CA GLN A 44 -17.27 24.93 -12.49
C GLN A 44 -15.78 25.08 -12.85
N THR A 45 -15.19 23.96 -13.22
CA THR A 45 -13.92 23.91 -13.96
C THR A 45 -14.07 24.78 -15.20
N ILE A 46 -13.37 25.92 -15.23
CA ILE A 46 -13.23 26.74 -16.43
C ILE A 46 -12.41 25.94 -17.44
N ASN A 47 -13.10 25.16 -18.28
CA ASN A 47 -12.54 24.70 -19.54
C ASN A 47 -12.42 25.90 -20.47
N ARG A 48 -11.20 26.45 -20.54
CA ARG A 48 -10.82 27.48 -21.49
C ARG A 48 -10.84 26.91 -22.92
N VAL A 49 -11.95 27.09 -23.64
CA VAL A 49 -11.97 27.03 -25.10
C VAL A 49 -12.95 28.08 -25.64
N VAL A 50 -12.43 29.25 -26.00
CA VAL A 50 -12.98 30.07 -27.09
C VAL A 50 -11.80 30.45 -27.98
N GLU A 51 -11.65 29.61 -29.00
CA GLU A 51 -11.44 29.98 -30.40
C GLU A 51 -10.60 31.23 -30.65
N ARG A 52 -9.35 31.00 -31.09
CA ARG A 52 -8.64 31.98 -31.91
C ARG A 52 -9.45 32.18 -33.19
N THR A 53 -10.00 33.39 -33.34
CA THR A 53 -10.41 33.95 -34.63
C THR A 53 -9.26 33.82 -35.62
N ILE A 54 -9.35 32.86 -36.55
CA ILE A 54 -8.64 32.92 -37.82
C ILE A 54 -9.67 32.62 -38.89
N GLU A 55 -10.23 33.69 -39.44
CA GLU A 55 -10.76 33.67 -40.81
C GLU A 55 -9.66 33.12 -41.73
N LYS A 56 -9.93 31.98 -42.37
CA LYS A 56 -9.43 31.78 -43.72
C LYS A 56 -10.37 30.89 -44.52
N VAL A 57 -11.05 31.56 -45.43
CA VAL A 57 -11.89 31.03 -46.50
C VAL A 57 -11.13 29.96 -47.30
N VAL A 58 -11.59 28.70 -47.30
CA VAL A 58 -11.46 27.74 -48.41
C VAL A 58 -12.61 26.71 -48.33
N PRO A 59 -13.41 26.48 -49.39
CA PRO A 59 -14.39 25.40 -49.41
C PRO A 59 -13.85 24.09 -50.02
N ALA A 60 -14.40 22.98 -49.52
CA ALA A 60 -14.59 21.66 -50.17
C ALA A 60 -13.38 20.74 -50.47
N ARG A 61 -13.28 19.59 -49.77
CA ARG A 61 -13.60 18.22 -50.28
C ARG A 61 -13.17 17.09 -49.31
N VAL A 62 -14.10 16.12 -49.14
CA VAL A 62 -13.94 14.67 -48.85
C VAL A 62 -13.18 14.24 -47.58
N SER A 63 -13.88 13.55 -46.67
CA SER A 63 -13.69 12.10 -46.41
C SER A 63 -14.54 11.67 -45.21
N ASP A 64 -15.18 10.50 -45.33
CA ASP A 64 -15.94 9.83 -44.28
C ASP A 64 -15.22 9.88 -42.92
N LYS A 65 -15.81 10.58 -41.96
CA LYS A 65 -15.43 10.47 -40.55
C LYS A 65 -16.22 9.32 -39.96
N THR A 66 -15.62 8.15 -39.94
CA THR A 66 -15.92 7.14 -38.91
C THR A 66 -15.77 7.85 -37.57
N ILE A 67 -16.88 8.08 -36.89
CA ILE A 67 -16.89 8.54 -35.51
C ILE A 67 -16.44 7.34 -34.68
N THR A 68 -15.12 7.17 -34.54
CA THR A 68 -14.58 6.32 -33.50
C THR A 68 -14.90 7.02 -32.20
N LYS A 69 -15.97 6.57 -31.55
CA LYS A 69 -16.30 6.95 -30.18
C LYS A 69 -15.14 6.45 -29.33
N GLU A 70 -14.15 7.30 -29.07
CA GLU A 70 -13.14 7.04 -28.06
C GLU A 70 -13.86 7.00 -26.72
N THR A 71 -14.31 5.80 -26.35
CA THR A 71 -14.71 5.53 -24.97
C THR A 71 -13.44 5.66 -24.16
N THR A 72 -13.24 6.82 -23.55
CA THR A 72 -12.24 6.99 -22.51
C THR A 72 -12.61 6.03 -21.39
N VAL A 73 -11.96 4.87 -21.36
CA VAL A 73 -12.08 3.92 -20.25
C VAL A 73 -11.49 4.64 -19.05
N VAL A 74 -12.36 5.18 -18.19
CA VAL A 74 -11.96 5.74 -16.91
C VAL A 74 -11.50 4.57 -16.06
N VAL A 75 -10.19 4.32 -16.06
CA VAL A 75 -9.57 3.29 -15.21
C VAL A 75 -9.70 3.76 -13.76
N LYS A 76 -10.44 3.01 -12.95
CA LYS A 76 -10.57 3.31 -11.52
C LYS A 76 -9.34 2.80 -10.78
N GLU A 77 -8.89 3.55 -9.79
CA GLU A 77 -7.76 3.17 -8.94
C GLU A 77 -8.02 1.83 -8.21
N GLU A 78 -9.27 1.57 -7.82
CA GLU A 78 -9.68 0.31 -7.21
C GLU A 78 -9.42 -0.90 -8.13
N ASP A 79 -9.75 -0.79 -9.42
CA ASP A 79 -9.51 -1.85 -10.40
C ASP A 79 -8.01 -2.12 -10.54
N LEU A 80 -7.19 -1.06 -10.56
CA LEU A 80 -5.73 -1.17 -10.59
C LEU A 80 -5.15 -1.87 -9.36
N ILE A 81 -5.72 -1.59 -8.18
CA ILE A 81 -5.31 -2.22 -6.93
C ILE A 81 -5.60 -3.72 -6.98
N ILE A 82 -6.81 -4.11 -7.41
CA ILE A 82 -7.20 -5.52 -7.55
C ILE A 82 -6.28 -6.24 -8.55
N ASP A 83 -6.02 -5.63 -9.70
CA ASP A 83 -5.11 -6.17 -10.72
C ASP A 83 -3.68 -6.34 -10.20
N ALA A 84 -3.17 -5.33 -9.48
CA ALA A 84 -1.84 -5.37 -8.88
C ALA A 84 -1.69 -6.51 -7.87
N ILE A 85 -2.70 -6.71 -7.00
CA ILE A 85 -2.73 -7.81 -6.03
C ILE A 85 -2.79 -9.15 -6.76
N GLY A 86 -3.63 -9.26 -7.79
CA GLY A 86 -3.76 -10.48 -8.61
C GLY A 86 -2.41 -10.92 -9.19
N LYS A 87 -1.66 -9.98 -9.78
CA LYS A 87 -0.34 -10.24 -10.37
C LYS A 87 0.69 -10.74 -9.35
N ILE A 88 0.72 -10.17 -8.14
CA ILE A 88 1.77 -10.49 -7.17
C ILE A 88 1.44 -11.72 -6.31
N SER A 89 0.16 -12.04 -6.12
CA SER A 89 -0.31 -13.03 -5.13
C SER A 89 0.44 -14.37 -5.19
N GLN A 90 0.70 -14.88 -6.40
CA GLN A 90 1.40 -16.16 -6.64
C GLN A 90 2.90 -16.11 -6.36
N SER A 91 3.49 -14.92 -6.27
CA SER A 91 4.92 -14.73 -6.00
C SER A 91 5.22 -14.57 -4.51
N ILE A 92 4.20 -14.41 -3.67
CA ILE A 92 4.36 -14.25 -2.22
C ILE A 92 4.33 -15.62 -1.56
N VAL A 93 5.30 -15.88 -0.69
CA VAL A 93 5.42 -17.13 0.04
C VAL A 93 5.45 -16.89 1.54
N GLN A 94 4.95 -17.85 2.30
CA GLN A 94 5.10 -17.87 3.75
C GLN A 94 6.35 -18.67 4.09
N ILE A 95 7.30 -18.03 4.78
CA ILE A 95 8.48 -18.70 5.32
C ILE A 95 8.13 -19.22 6.70
N LYS A 96 8.30 -20.52 6.87
CA LYS A 96 8.06 -21.25 8.11
C LYS A 96 9.33 -21.97 8.54
N ALA A 97 9.47 -22.25 9.82
CA ALA A 97 10.66 -22.92 10.33
C ALA A 97 10.37 -23.85 11.51
N GLY A 98 11.28 -24.82 11.70
CA GLY A 98 11.19 -25.82 12.76
C GLY A 98 10.19 -26.94 12.47
N SER A 99 10.07 -27.89 13.41
CA SER A 99 9.20 -29.06 13.30
C SER A 99 7.71 -28.72 13.40
N GLU A 100 7.36 -27.64 14.09
CA GLU A 100 5.99 -27.16 14.25
C GLU A 100 5.54 -26.23 13.10
N GLU A 101 6.39 -26.03 12.09
CA GLU A 101 6.13 -25.16 10.94
C GLU A 101 5.64 -23.76 11.33
N THR A 102 6.25 -23.20 12.38
CA THR A 102 5.92 -21.87 12.89
C THR A 102 6.17 -20.82 11.82
N PHE A 103 5.25 -19.87 11.67
CA PHE A 103 5.41 -18.75 10.77
C PHE A 103 6.58 -17.86 11.20
N TYR A 104 7.52 -17.59 10.29
CA TYR A 104 8.66 -16.71 10.53
C TYR A 104 8.49 -15.37 9.83
N GLY A 105 7.96 -15.35 8.61
CA GLY A 105 7.76 -14.13 7.85
C GLY A 105 7.30 -14.39 6.43
N LEU A 106 7.22 -13.32 5.64
CA LEU A 106 6.93 -13.42 4.21
C LEU A 106 8.24 -13.44 3.43
N GLY A 107 8.18 -14.10 2.28
CA GLY A 107 9.20 -14.04 1.24
C GLY A 107 8.55 -13.71 -0.10
N LEU A 108 9.38 -13.28 -1.03
CA LEU A 108 8.97 -12.95 -2.38
C LEU A 108 9.82 -13.75 -3.37
N ILE A 109 9.20 -14.51 -4.26
CA ILE A 109 9.87 -15.21 -5.35
C ILE A 109 10.28 -14.16 -6.40
N VAL A 110 11.56 -14.14 -6.75
CA VAL A 110 12.19 -13.12 -7.62
C VAL A 110 12.86 -13.72 -8.86
N SER A 111 12.84 -15.04 -9.01
CA SER A 111 13.32 -15.71 -10.21
C SER A 111 12.48 -16.93 -10.56
N LYS A 112 12.47 -17.28 -11.85
CA LYS A 112 11.79 -18.48 -12.38
C LYS A 112 12.33 -19.79 -11.77
N GLU A 113 13.59 -19.78 -11.33
CA GLU A 113 14.25 -20.92 -10.67
C GLU A 113 13.81 -21.11 -9.23
N GLY A 114 13.18 -20.10 -8.60
CA GLY A 114 12.72 -20.19 -7.22
C GLY A 114 13.65 -19.52 -6.21
N LEU A 115 14.38 -18.49 -6.64
CA LEU A 115 15.06 -17.59 -5.73
C LEU A 115 14.01 -16.75 -4.98
N ILE A 116 14.11 -16.72 -3.66
CA ILE A 116 13.24 -15.95 -2.76
C ILE A 116 14.08 -14.89 -2.06
N VAL A 117 13.58 -13.66 -2.01
CA VAL A 117 14.11 -12.59 -1.14
C VAL A 117 13.20 -12.44 0.09
N ALA A 118 13.82 -12.24 1.25
CA ALA A 118 13.10 -11.96 2.49
C ALA A 118 13.91 -11.03 3.40
N ASP A 119 13.32 -10.63 4.53
CA ASP A 119 14.01 -9.85 5.55
C ASP A 119 15.17 -10.66 6.15
N LYS A 120 16.36 -10.06 6.22
CA LYS A 120 17.55 -10.66 6.84
C LYS A 120 17.30 -11.15 8.26
N LYS A 121 16.42 -10.50 9.03
CA LYS A 121 16.09 -10.90 10.40
C LYS A 121 15.48 -12.30 10.50
N LEU A 122 14.95 -12.83 9.40
CA LEU A 122 14.44 -14.20 9.36
C LEU A 122 15.55 -15.24 9.38
N PHE A 123 16.79 -14.89 9.02
CA PHE A 123 17.89 -15.82 8.86
C PHE A 123 18.52 -16.25 10.20
N ASN A 124 18.65 -17.57 10.36
CA ASN A 124 19.32 -18.24 11.46
C ASN A 124 19.98 -19.52 10.89
N SER A 125 21.28 -19.69 11.12
CA SER A 125 22.07 -20.80 10.55
C SER A 125 21.66 -22.19 11.07
N ASN A 126 20.99 -22.25 12.22
CA ASN A 126 20.66 -23.52 12.89
C ASN A 126 19.20 -23.93 12.66
N VAL A 127 18.51 -23.26 11.74
CA VAL A 127 17.08 -23.45 11.48
C VAL A 127 16.87 -24.00 10.08
N LEU A 128 16.02 -25.03 9.98
CA LEU A 128 15.52 -25.53 8.71
C LEU A 128 14.26 -24.78 8.34
N TYR A 129 14.29 -24.15 7.17
CA TYR A 129 13.20 -23.33 6.65
C TYR A 129 12.42 -24.08 5.58
N LYS A 130 11.12 -23.77 5.49
CA LYS A 130 10.24 -24.16 4.41
C LYS A 130 9.49 -22.94 3.88
N ALA A 131 9.17 -22.96 2.60
CA ALA A 131 8.24 -22.02 1.99
C ALA A 131 6.90 -22.72 1.71
N THR A 132 5.80 -22.09 2.11
CA THR A 132 4.45 -22.43 1.62
C THR A 132 4.08 -21.43 0.53
N LEU A 133 3.81 -21.93 -0.68
CA LEU A 133 3.37 -21.14 -1.83
C LEU A 133 1.86 -20.86 -1.77
N ALA A 134 1.39 -19.97 -2.64
CA ALA A 134 -0.02 -19.56 -2.71
C ALA A 134 -0.99 -20.72 -3.07
N ASP A 135 -0.49 -21.75 -3.77
CA ASP A 135 -1.23 -22.97 -4.10
C ASP A 135 -1.24 -24.01 -2.95
N GLY A 136 -0.55 -23.72 -1.83
CA GLY A 136 -0.39 -24.61 -0.70
C GLY A 136 0.82 -25.55 -0.80
N SER A 137 1.54 -25.56 -1.92
CA SER A 137 2.74 -26.39 -2.09
C SER A 137 3.83 -25.98 -1.09
N ILE A 138 4.54 -26.98 -0.55
CA ILE A 138 5.59 -26.77 0.46
C ILE A 138 6.94 -27.22 -0.08
N PHE A 139 7.94 -26.34 0.04
CA PHE A 139 9.31 -26.60 -0.39
C PHE A 139 10.28 -26.34 0.76
N SER A 140 11.30 -27.18 0.90
CA SER A 140 12.45 -26.87 1.75
C SER A 140 13.23 -25.70 1.15
N LEU A 141 13.79 -24.85 2.02
CA LEU A 141 14.63 -23.74 1.61
C LEU A 141 16.10 -24.04 1.95
N SER A 142 16.98 -23.68 1.02
CA SER A 142 18.40 -23.53 1.29
C SER A 142 18.72 -22.04 1.35
N SER A 143 19.62 -21.65 2.24
CA SER A 143 19.99 -20.25 2.45
C SER A 143 21.50 -20.08 2.36
N THR A 144 21.91 -18.89 1.92
CA THR A 144 23.30 -18.43 2.06
C THR A 144 23.31 -17.34 3.13
N PRO A 145 24.29 -17.33 4.05
CA PRO A 145 24.42 -16.26 5.03
C PRO A 145 24.42 -14.88 4.35
N PRO A 146 23.53 -13.95 4.77
CA PRO A 146 23.47 -12.63 4.18
C PRO A 146 24.70 -11.80 4.56
N LYS A 147 25.11 -10.88 3.67
CA LYS A 147 26.20 -9.94 3.97
C LYS A 147 25.84 -9.07 5.18
N ASN A 148 26.84 -8.65 5.96
CA ASN A 148 26.61 -7.81 7.14
C ASN A 148 25.87 -6.51 6.80
N SER A 149 26.18 -5.89 5.67
CA SER A 149 25.57 -4.65 5.17
C SER A 149 24.19 -4.82 4.54
N SER A 150 23.75 -6.06 4.27
CA SER A 150 22.47 -6.34 3.62
C SER A 150 21.31 -6.18 4.60
N SER A 151 20.17 -5.68 4.11
CA SER A 151 18.88 -5.73 4.82
C SER A 151 18.05 -6.95 4.48
N VAL A 152 18.49 -7.76 3.50
CA VAL A 152 17.77 -8.93 2.99
C VAL A 152 18.58 -10.22 3.13
N VAL A 153 17.89 -11.34 2.95
CA VAL A 153 18.49 -12.66 2.77
C VAL A 153 17.85 -13.32 1.56
N PHE A 154 18.64 -14.15 0.87
CA PHE A 154 18.17 -14.95 -0.25
C PHE A 154 18.06 -16.42 0.14
N PHE A 155 16.92 -17.01 -0.20
CA PHE A 155 16.63 -18.44 -0.09
C PHE A 155 16.44 -19.04 -1.48
N ASN A 156 16.84 -20.27 -1.68
CA ASN A 156 16.50 -21.04 -2.89
C ASN A 156 15.52 -22.15 -2.52
N LEU A 157 14.45 -22.27 -3.29
CA LEU A 157 13.56 -23.43 -3.27
C LEU A 157 14.34 -24.68 -3.66
N VAL A 158 14.40 -25.66 -2.76
CA VAL A 158 15.11 -26.92 -2.99
C VAL A 158 14.23 -27.81 -3.87
N LYS A 159 14.67 -28.02 -5.11
CA LYS A 159 14.05 -28.90 -6.09
C LYS A 159 14.71 -30.27 -6.11
N THR A 160 13.95 -31.29 -6.47
CA THR A 160 14.54 -32.60 -6.83
C THR A 160 15.15 -32.52 -8.23
N LYS A 161 16.07 -33.43 -8.58
CA LYS A 161 16.76 -33.40 -9.89
C LYS A 161 15.82 -33.53 -11.09
N GLN A 162 14.63 -34.11 -10.90
CA GLN A 162 13.61 -34.29 -11.93
C GLN A 162 12.57 -33.15 -11.95
N ASP A 163 12.59 -32.26 -10.97
CA ASP A 163 11.62 -31.18 -10.84
C ASP A 163 11.99 -30.01 -11.77
N THR A 164 11.17 -29.82 -12.80
CA THR A 164 11.29 -28.77 -13.83
C THR A 164 10.36 -27.59 -13.58
N THR A 165 9.80 -27.47 -12.37
CA THR A 165 8.84 -26.41 -12.02
C THR A 165 9.41 -25.02 -12.28
N VAL A 166 8.62 -24.20 -12.96
CA VAL A 166 8.87 -22.78 -13.18
C VAL A 166 7.94 -22.00 -12.27
N PHE A 167 8.50 -21.12 -11.44
CA PHE A 167 7.69 -20.34 -10.51
C PHE A 167 7.26 -19.01 -11.11
N THR A 168 6.04 -18.59 -10.75
CA THR A 168 5.64 -17.20 -10.90
C THR A 168 6.49 -16.35 -9.96
N PHE A 169 7.05 -15.27 -10.48
CA PHE A 169 7.95 -14.40 -9.74
C PHE A 169 7.55 -12.95 -9.88
N ALA A 170 7.94 -12.15 -8.89
CA ALA A 170 7.60 -10.75 -8.80
C ALA A 170 8.33 -9.93 -9.85
N VAL A 171 7.60 -8.98 -10.44
CA VAL A 171 8.18 -7.96 -11.31
C VAL A 171 8.62 -6.78 -10.45
N PHE A 172 9.87 -6.37 -10.60
CA PHE A 172 10.41 -5.24 -9.86
C PHE A 172 10.25 -3.94 -10.63
N GLY A 173 9.68 -2.94 -9.97
CA GLY A 173 9.56 -1.58 -10.47
C GLY A 173 10.85 -0.80 -10.29
N ASP A 174 10.80 0.52 -10.47
CA ASP A 174 11.95 1.41 -10.32
C ASP A 174 11.77 2.32 -9.10
N SER A 175 12.41 1.99 -7.98
CA SER A 175 12.23 2.75 -6.74
C SER A 175 12.78 4.17 -6.82
N ASP A 176 13.73 4.46 -7.72
CA ASP A 176 14.32 5.79 -7.85
C ASP A 176 13.39 6.79 -8.56
N LYS A 177 12.31 6.28 -9.19
CA LYS A 177 11.27 7.09 -9.85
C LYS A 177 10.06 7.36 -8.95
N LEU A 178 10.07 6.88 -7.71
CA LEU A 178 8.98 7.11 -6.78
C LEU A 178 8.82 8.60 -6.47
N GLN A 179 7.58 9.00 -6.21
CA GLN A 179 7.23 10.38 -5.87
C GLN A 179 6.48 10.46 -4.54
N LEU A 180 6.66 11.56 -3.80
CA LEU A 180 5.85 11.84 -2.62
C LEU A 180 4.37 11.93 -2.99
N GLY A 181 3.50 11.32 -2.19
CA GLY A 181 2.07 11.24 -2.45
C GLY A 181 1.66 10.19 -3.50
N GLN A 182 2.59 9.41 -4.06
CA GLN A 182 2.25 8.31 -4.95
C GLN A 182 1.52 7.19 -4.18
N SER A 183 0.41 6.69 -4.74
CA SER A 183 -0.32 5.55 -4.19
C SER A 183 0.52 4.27 -4.21
N VAL A 184 0.47 3.53 -3.12
CA VAL A 184 1.17 2.25 -2.94
C VAL A 184 0.24 1.24 -2.26
N ILE A 185 0.52 -0.03 -2.54
CA ILE A 185 -0.21 -1.17 -2.00
C ILE A 185 0.79 -2.00 -1.20
N ALA A 186 0.54 -2.22 0.07
CA ALA A 186 1.34 -3.10 0.91
C ALA A 186 0.63 -4.44 1.09
N ILE A 187 1.41 -5.52 0.99
CA ILE A 187 0.95 -6.87 1.27
C ILE A 187 1.66 -7.38 2.53
N ALA A 188 0.89 -7.90 3.48
CA ALA A 188 1.38 -8.39 4.76
C ALA A 188 0.52 -9.56 5.28
N GLY A 189 0.57 -9.81 6.60
CA GLY A 189 -0.25 -10.80 7.27
C GLY A 189 0.48 -12.07 7.67
N VAL A 190 -0.04 -12.71 8.72
CA VAL A 190 0.46 -13.96 9.30
C VAL A 190 -0.53 -15.06 8.91
N ASN A 191 -0.08 -16.11 8.24
CA ASN A 191 -0.89 -17.24 7.72
C ASN A 191 -1.96 -16.88 6.66
N SER A 192 -2.49 -15.67 6.66
CA SER A 192 -3.42 -15.15 5.64
C SER A 192 -2.91 -13.80 5.13
N PRO A 193 -2.90 -13.55 3.81
CA PRO A 193 -2.47 -12.28 3.27
C PRO A 193 -3.45 -11.17 3.67
N SER A 194 -2.91 -10.06 4.14
CA SER A 194 -3.63 -8.80 4.35
C SER A 194 -3.12 -7.75 3.38
N VAL A 195 -4.01 -6.84 2.97
CA VAL A 195 -3.68 -5.77 2.04
C VAL A 195 -4.03 -4.44 2.69
N ALA A 196 -3.13 -3.48 2.56
CA ALA A 196 -3.36 -2.10 2.96
C ALA A 196 -2.88 -1.16 1.85
N THR A 197 -3.59 -0.07 1.65
CA THR A 197 -3.24 0.97 0.67
C THR A 197 -2.88 2.25 1.39
N GLY A 198 -2.01 3.04 0.77
CA GLY A 198 -1.59 4.33 1.31
C GLY A 198 -0.73 5.06 0.29
N ARG A 199 0.06 6.01 0.77
CA ARG A 199 0.86 6.89 -0.06
C ARG A 199 2.29 6.98 0.48
N ILE A 200 3.21 7.30 -0.41
CA ILE A 200 4.59 7.60 -0.05
C ILE A 200 4.62 8.92 0.72
N SER A 201 5.00 8.85 1.99
CA SER A 201 5.07 10.00 2.90
C SER A 201 6.48 10.60 2.95
N MET A 202 7.52 9.80 2.70
CA MET A 202 8.90 10.26 2.67
C MET A 202 9.78 9.36 1.80
N LEU A 203 10.77 9.96 1.14
CA LEU A 203 11.82 9.28 0.39
C LEU A 203 13.17 9.74 0.95
N GLU A 204 13.85 8.86 1.67
CA GLU A 204 15.16 9.15 2.26
C GLU A 204 16.25 8.67 1.32
N LYS A 205 17.26 9.51 1.10
CA LYS A 205 18.44 9.17 0.33
C LYS A 205 19.65 9.10 1.25
N ASN A 206 20.66 8.34 0.84
CA ASN A 206 21.95 8.30 1.52
C ASN A 206 22.63 9.68 1.52
N ALA A 207 23.74 9.80 2.25
CA ALA A 207 24.49 11.05 2.39
C ALA A 207 24.94 11.66 1.04
N ASP A 208 25.15 10.81 0.03
CA ASP A 208 25.44 11.20 -1.36
C ASP A 208 24.27 11.89 -2.08
N LYS A 209 23.06 11.82 -1.51
CA LYS A 209 21.77 12.30 -2.06
C LYS A 209 21.41 11.70 -3.42
N THR A 210 22.09 10.65 -3.85
CA THR A 210 21.84 9.97 -5.13
C THR A 210 21.02 8.71 -4.91
N THR A 211 21.40 7.92 -3.91
CA THR A 211 20.84 6.58 -3.71
C THR A 211 19.65 6.63 -2.76
N LEU A 212 18.47 6.18 -3.19
CA LEU A 212 17.34 6.02 -2.29
C LEU A 212 17.68 4.91 -1.27
N SER A 213 17.58 5.25 0.02
CA SER A 213 17.93 4.37 1.13
C SER A 213 16.70 3.86 1.87
N LEU A 214 15.61 4.64 1.89
CA LEU A 214 14.40 4.27 2.61
C LEU A 214 13.15 4.88 1.96
N ILE A 215 12.10 4.07 1.87
CA ILE A 215 10.75 4.50 1.51
C ILE A 215 9.90 4.49 2.78
N LYS A 216 9.28 5.62 3.11
CA LYS A 216 8.27 5.70 4.16
C LYS A 216 6.89 5.93 3.56
N THR A 217 5.90 5.31 4.17
CA THR A 217 4.51 5.39 3.75
C THR A 217 3.62 5.67 4.96
N ASP A 218 2.43 6.20 4.72
CA ASP A 218 1.37 6.30 5.72
C ASP A 218 0.56 4.99 5.87
N VAL A 219 0.96 3.93 5.15
CA VAL A 219 0.30 2.63 5.24
C VAL A 219 0.47 2.08 6.65
N VAL A 220 -0.65 1.83 7.32
CA VAL A 220 -0.68 1.17 8.63
C VAL A 220 -0.95 -0.31 8.40
N ILE A 221 0.08 -1.13 8.62
CA ILE A 221 -0.04 -2.58 8.56
C ILE A 221 -0.16 -3.11 9.98
N LYS A 222 -1.32 -3.67 10.31
CA LYS A 222 -1.48 -4.51 11.52
C LYS A 222 -0.93 -5.89 11.19
N ASP A 223 -0.19 -6.49 12.12
CA ASP A 223 0.44 -7.81 11.98
C ASP A 223 1.53 -7.85 10.90
N THR A 224 2.57 -7.02 11.08
CA THR A 224 3.72 -6.95 10.18
C THR A 224 4.51 -8.25 10.18
N ALA A 225 4.23 -9.11 9.20
CA ALA A 225 5.20 -10.10 8.78
C ALA A 225 6.33 -9.40 8.03
N SER A 226 7.52 -9.37 8.63
CA SER A 226 8.78 -9.01 7.94
C SER A 226 8.86 -9.71 6.57
N GLY A 227 9.33 -8.98 5.57
CA GLY A 227 9.47 -9.45 4.18
C GLY A 227 8.27 -9.20 3.28
N GLY A 228 7.20 -8.54 3.76
CA GLY A 228 6.07 -8.13 2.91
C GLY A 228 6.45 -7.04 1.89
N PRO A 229 6.02 -7.13 0.62
CA PRO A 229 6.32 -6.13 -0.41
C PRO A 229 5.41 -4.90 -0.35
N ILE A 230 5.91 -3.78 -0.88
CA ILE A 230 5.07 -2.67 -1.37
C ILE A 230 5.14 -2.58 -2.88
N LEU A 231 3.99 -2.26 -3.46
CA LEU A 231 3.76 -2.22 -4.90
C LEU A 231 3.32 -0.83 -5.35
N ASN A 232 3.63 -0.49 -6.60
CA ASN A 232 2.90 0.56 -7.31
C ASN A 232 1.56 0.02 -7.86
N LEU A 233 0.72 0.91 -8.39
CA LEU A 233 -0.57 0.54 -9.00
C LEU A 233 -0.45 -0.36 -10.24
N SER A 234 0.74 -0.52 -10.81
CA SER A 234 0.98 -1.45 -11.92
C SER A 234 1.19 -2.91 -11.46
N GLY A 235 1.35 -3.13 -10.14
CA GLY A 235 1.68 -4.42 -9.54
C GLY A 235 3.18 -4.72 -9.50
N GLU A 236 4.03 -3.71 -9.70
CA GLU A 236 5.48 -3.87 -9.62
C GLU A 236 5.96 -3.60 -8.19
N VAL A 237 6.86 -4.43 -7.70
CA VAL A 237 7.45 -4.29 -6.36
C VAL A 237 8.41 -3.12 -6.36
N VAL A 238 8.20 -2.15 -5.46
CA VAL A 238 9.02 -0.95 -5.32
C VAL A 238 9.81 -0.92 -4.01
N GLY A 239 9.49 -1.80 -3.06
CA GLY A 239 10.24 -1.98 -1.84
C GLY A 239 9.81 -3.21 -1.04
N LEU A 240 10.60 -3.55 -0.03
CA LEU A 240 10.39 -4.71 0.84
C LEU A 240 10.44 -4.26 2.30
N ASN A 241 9.52 -4.76 3.12
CA ASN A 241 9.52 -4.51 4.56
C ASN A 241 10.64 -5.31 5.21
N THR A 242 11.82 -4.72 5.31
CA THR A 242 12.96 -5.29 6.03
C THR A 242 13.16 -4.47 7.28
N ALA A 243 12.74 -5.01 8.41
CA ALA A 243 12.51 -4.24 9.63
C ALA A 243 13.85 -3.87 10.30
N ASN A 244 14.56 -2.85 9.85
CA ASN A 244 15.65 -2.24 10.62
C ASN A 244 15.18 -1.04 11.46
N ILE A 245 13.88 -0.92 11.74
CA ILE A 245 13.30 0.38 12.08
C ILE A 245 12.44 0.28 13.33
N THR A 246 12.79 1.14 14.30
CA THR A 246 12.23 1.30 15.65
C THR A 246 10.93 2.11 15.69
N ASP A 247 10.41 2.53 14.54
CA ASP A 247 9.23 3.39 14.44
C ASP A 247 8.02 2.63 13.91
N ILE A 248 7.04 2.45 14.81
CA ILE A 248 5.80 1.68 14.62
C ILE A 248 4.66 2.51 14.01
N GLN A 249 4.83 3.82 13.82
CA GLN A 249 3.77 4.73 13.36
C GLN A 249 3.72 4.92 11.84
N SER A 250 4.71 4.43 11.08
CA SER A 250 4.77 4.54 9.61
C SER A 250 5.36 3.29 8.98
N GLY A 251 4.87 2.93 7.79
CA GLY A 251 5.38 1.78 7.04
C GLY A 251 6.73 2.13 6.41
N ASN A 252 7.78 1.40 6.76
CA ASN A 252 9.14 1.63 6.26
C ASN A 252 9.64 0.46 5.41
N PHE A 253 10.24 0.76 4.26
CA PHE A 253 10.59 -0.25 3.25
C PHE A 253 11.97 0.00 2.64
N THR A 254 12.75 -1.07 2.48
CA THR A 254 13.99 -1.06 1.69
C THR A 254 13.63 -0.89 0.21
N PRO A 255 14.20 0.09 -0.50
CA PRO A 255 14.01 0.28 -1.94
C PRO A 255 14.38 -0.95 -2.78
N ILE A 256 13.55 -1.28 -3.77
CA ILE A 256 13.79 -2.47 -4.61
C ILE A 256 15.07 -2.37 -5.43
N ASN A 257 15.49 -1.17 -5.84
CA ASN A 257 16.73 -1.01 -6.61
C ASN A 257 17.97 -1.38 -5.79
N LEU A 258 17.96 -1.22 -4.46
CA LEU A 258 19.04 -1.72 -3.60
C LEU A 258 19.08 -3.26 -3.64
N ILE A 259 17.93 -3.92 -3.48
CA ILE A 259 17.83 -5.38 -3.51
C ILE A 259 18.31 -5.94 -4.86
N LYS A 260 17.96 -5.29 -5.98
CA LYS A 260 18.44 -5.66 -7.32
C LYS A 260 19.96 -5.69 -7.43
N THR A 261 20.66 -4.79 -6.73
CA THR A 261 22.14 -4.77 -6.76
C THR A 261 22.75 -5.96 -6.02
N GLU A 262 22.03 -6.54 -5.07
CA GLU A 262 22.47 -7.69 -4.29
C GLU A 262 22.19 -9.05 -4.95
N MET A 263 21.31 -9.08 -5.95
CA MET A 263 20.98 -10.29 -6.74
C MET A 263 22.05 -10.65 -7.79
N LYS A 264 23.05 -9.80 -8.00
CA LYS A 264 24.10 -9.96 -9.01
C LYS A 264 25.27 -10.81 -8.54
#